data_AF-A0A9P4XW54-F1
#
_entry.id   AF-A0A9P4XW54-F1
#
_cell.length_a   1.000
_cell.length_b   1.000
_cell.length_c   1.000
_cell.angle_alpha   90.00
_cell.angle_beta   90.00
_cell.angle_gamma   90.00
#
_symmetry.space_group_name_H-M   'P 1'
#
loop_
_entity.id
_entity.type
_entity.pdbx_description
1 polymer ?
#
loop_
_entity_poly.entity_id
_entity_poly.type
_entity_poly.pdbx_seq_one_letter_code
_entity_poly.pdbx_strand_id
1 'polypeptide(L)'
;RLRHARAVLPPLLTSPSRPSLSDLMARSIFLTNTTVVSRKLARSLTAIRLSRRLAVRPPPEALVARSVLPPECVPGQTRGIAPALVAKTRAVERERIKDGLRKWVGSVWERRWREKAEDRRRWEERSGVGRVWRLRRFWERVGRGEIEAR
;
A
#
# COMPACT_ATOMS: atom_id res chain seq x y z
N ARG A 1 9.63 -40.02 -56.01
CA ARG A 1 8.82 -39.30 -54.99
C ARG A 1 8.18 -40.25 -53.98
N LEU A 2 7.23 -41.13 -54.35
CA LEU A 2 6.59 -42.06 -53.40
C LEU A 2 7.56 -43.07 -52.75
N ARG A 3 8.55 -43.59 -53.51
CA ARG A 3 9.60 -44.48 -52.96
C ARG A 3 10.44 -43.81 -51.87
N HIS A 4 10.76 -42.53 -52.05
CA HIS A 4 11.50 -41.74 -51.07
C HIS A 4 10.67 -41.47 -49.80
N ALA A 5 9.40 -41.07 -49.97
CA ALA A 5 8.49 -40.90 -48.83
C ALA A 5 8.31 -42.20 -48.02
N ARG A 6 8.20 -43.35 -48.69
CA ARG A 6 8.13 -44.67 -48.04
C ARG A 6 9.39 -45.02 -47.24
N ALA A 7 10.57 -44.56 -47.67
CA ALA A 7 11.81 -44.79 -46.94
C ALA A 7 11.97 -43.84 -45.73
N VAL A 8 11.48 -42.60 -45.83
CA VAL A 8 11.72 -41.54 -44.81
C VAL A 8 10.63 -41.46 -43.74
N LEU A 9 9.36 -41.73 -44.06
CA LEU A 9 8.24 -41.57 -43.12
C LEU A 9 8.25 -42.53 -41.91
N PRO A 10 8.51 -43.85 -42.06
CA PRO A 10 8.42 -44.79 -40.95
C PRO A 10 9.26 -44.42 -39.72
N PRO A 11 10.56 -44.05 -39.84
CA PRO A 11 11.35 -43.67 -38.66
C PRO A 11 10.87 -42.38 -38.01
N LEU A 12 10.29 -41.43 -38.77
CA LEU A 12 9.75 -40.18 -38.22
C LEU A 12 8.43 -40.39 -37.46
N LEU A 13 7.61 -41.35 -37.88
CA LEU A 13 6.34 -41.65 -37.22
C LEU A 13 6.51 -42.42 -35.91
N THR A 14 7.58 -43.23 -35.82
CA THR A 14 7.93 -44.08 -34.65
C THR A 14 8.97 -43.41 -33.73
N SER A 15 9.49 -42.24 -34.09
CA SER A 15 10.48 -41.52 -33.29
C SER A 15 9.96 -41.19 -31.88
N PRO A 16 10.75 -41.43 -30.82
CA PRO A 16 10.36 -41.08 -29.44
C PRO A 16 10.26 -39.56 -29.21
N SER A 17 10.80 -38.75 -30.13
CA SER A 17 10.62 -37.29 -30.11
C SER A 17 9.23 -36.83 -30.57
N ARG A 18 8.42 -37.74 -31.15
CA ARG A 18 7.07 -37.41 -31.59
C ARG A 18 6.12 -37.43 -30.38
N PRO A 19 5.44 -36.30 -30.07
CA PRO A 19 4.51 -36.25 -28.96
C PRO A 19 3.31 -37.17 -29.20
N SER A 20 2.80 -37.76 -28.12
CA SER A 20 1.59 -38.60 -28.17
C SER A 20 0.35 -37.75 -28.45
N LEU A 21 -0.75 -38.38 -28.88
CA LEU A 21 -2.03 -37.68 -29.07
C LEU A 21 -2.52 -37.06 -27.76
N SER A 22 -2.36 -37.75 -26.64
CA SER A 22 -2.67 -37.22 -25.30
C SER A 22 -1.84 -35.99 -24.98
N ASP A 23 -0.55 -35.96 -25.32
CA ASP A 23 0.30 -34.78 -25.12
C ASP A 23 -0.19 -33.60 -25.99
N LEU A 24 -0.58 -33.87 -27.24
CA LEU A 24 -1.12 -32.85 -28.13
C LEU A 24 -2.46 -32.31 -27.64
N MET A 25 -3.32 -33.16 -27.07
CA MET A 25 -4.57 -32.75 -26.43
C MET A 25 -4.33 -31.94 -25.16
N ALA A 26 -3.42 -32.38 -24.28
CA ALA A 26 -3.05 -31.69 -23.06
C ALA A 26 -2.45 -30.30 -23.34
N ARG A 27 -1.66 -30.18 -24.41
CA ARG A 27 -1.11 -28.91 -24.90
C ARG A 27 -2.13 -28.06 -25.67
N SER A 28 -3.39 -28.50 -25.79
CA SER A 28 -4.45 -27.84 -26.55
C SER A 28 -4.15 -27.62 -28.04
N ILE A 29 -3.24 -28.42 -28.61
CA ILE A 29 -2.85 -28.41 -30.02
C ILE A 29 -3.87 -29.22 -30.84
N PHE A 30 -4.17 -30.44 -30.39
CA PHE A 30 -5.23 -31.25 -30.98
C PHE A 30 -6.55 -30.99 -30.25
N LEU A 31 -7.57 -30.56 -30.98
CA LEU A 31 -8.88 -30.22 -30.43
C LEU A 31 -9.91 -31.23 -30.94
N THR A 32 -10.56 -31.92 -30.02
CA THR A 32 -11.75 -32.72 -30.32
C THR A 32 -12.97 -31.81 -30.53
N ASN A 33 -14.02 -32.31 -31.19
CA ASN A 33 -15.27 -31.56 -31.36
C ASN A 33 -15.83 -31.06 -30.01
N THR A 34 -15.78 -31.89 -28.97
CA THR A 34 -16.21 -31.51 -27.61
C THR A 34 -15.38 -30.36 -27.02
N THR A 35 -14.06 -30.35 -27.21
CA THR A 35 -13.21 -29.23 -26.78
C THR A 35 -13.52 -27.95 -27.56
N VAL A 36 -13.84 -28.05 -28.85
CA VAL A 36 -14.23 -26.89 -29.65
C VAL A 36 -15.56 -26.30 -29.17
N VAL A 37 -16.58 -27.14 -28.97
CA VAL A 37 -17.90 -26.71 -28.51
C VAL A 37 -17.83 -26.13 -27.09
N SER A 38 -17.13 -26.80 -26.17
CA SER A 38 -16.96 -26.31 -24.80
C SER A 38 -16.23 -24.97 -24.75
N ARG A 39 -15.21 -24.72 -25.59
CA ARG A 39 -14.55 -23.40 -25.69
C ARG A 39 -15.50 -22.30 -26.17
N LYS A 40 -16.37 -22.60 -27.16
CA LYS A 40 -17.40 -21.64 -27.62
C LYS A 40 -18.37 -21.30 -26.50
N LEU A 41 -18.87 -22.30 -25.79
CA LEU A 41 -19.76 -22.12 -24.64
C LEU A 41 -19.08 -21.32 -23.53
N ALA A 42 -17.85 -21.68 -23.15
CA ALA A 42 -17.08 -20.99 -22.11
C ALA A 42 -16.88 -19.51 -22.47
N ARG A 43 -16.56 -19.19 -23.73
CA ARG A 43 -16.44 -17.80 -24.20
C ARG A 43 -17.76 -17.06 -24.08
N SER A 44 -18.88 -17.66 -24.49
CA SER A 44 -20.21 -17.05 -24.38
C SER A 44 -20.58 -16.76 -22.92
N LEU A 45 -20.36 -17.73 -22.03
CA LEU A 45 -20.62 -17.55 -20.60
C LEU A 45 -19.74 -16.47 -19.97
N THR A 46 -18.45 -16.41 -20.33
CA THR A 46 -17.55 -15.33 -19.87
C THR A 46 -18.00 -13.97 -20.39
N ALA A 47 -18.44 -13.87 -21.65
CA ALA A 47 -18.96 -12.64 -22.22
C ALA A 47 -20.22 -12.16 -21.48
N ILE A 48 -21.16 -13.06 -21.19
CA ILE A 48 -22.38 -12.77 -20.41
C ILE A 48 -22.02 -12.31 -18.99
N ARG A 49 -21.04 -12.97 -18.35
CA ARG A 49 -20.59 -12.56 -17.00
C ARG A 49 -19.95 -11.18 -17.03
N LEU A 50 -19.11 -10.91 -18.02
CA LEU A 50 -18.44 -9.63 -18.17
C LEU A 50 -19.44 -8.50 -18.43
N SER A 51 -20.42 -8.69 -19.33
CA SER A 51 -21.42 -7.67 -19.63
C SER A 51 -22.22 -7.28 -18.39
N ARG A 52 -22.64 -8.26 -17.57
CA ARG A 52 -23.32 -7.99 -16.29
C ARG A 52 -22.43 -7.24 -15.31
N ARG A 53 -21.14 -7.59 -15.20
CA ARG A 53 -20.19 -6.91 -14.30
C ARG A 53 -19.88 -5.48 -14.73
N LEU A 54 -19.80 -5.23 -16.04
CA LEU A 54 -19.58 -3.90 -16.58
C LEU A 54 -20.80 -2.99 -16.38
N ALA A 55 -22.02 -3.52 -16.48
CA ALA A 55 -23.24 -2.76 -16.21
C ALA A 55 -23.33 -2.26 -14.75
N VAL A 56 -22.82 -3.04 -13.80
CA VAL A 56 -22.78 -2.68 -12.36
C VAL A 56 -21.44 -2.06 -11.96
N ARG A 57 -20.63 -1.61 -12.93
CA ARG A 57 -19.30 -1.07 -12.64
C ARG A 57 -19.43 0.22 -11.81
N PRO A 58 -18.85 0.28 -10.60
CA PRO A 58 -18.89 1.48 -9.79
C PRO A 58 -18.12 2.63 -10.48
N PRO A 59 -18.59 3.88 -10.35
CA PRO A 59 -17.88 5.03 -10.88
C PRO A 59 -16.57 5.27 -10.09
N PRO A 60 -15.56 5.95 -10.67
CA PRO A 60 -14.25 6.11 -10.03
C PRO A 60 -14.33 6.87 -8.70
N GLU A 61 -15.27 7.79 -8.53
CA GLU A 61 -15.53 8.54 -7.30
C GLU A 61 -15.95 7.61 -6.16
N ALA A 62 -16.75 6.58 -6.46
CA ALA A 62 -17.13 5.56 -5.47
C ALA A 62 -15.93 4.71 -5.02
N LEU A 63 -14.92 4.53 -5.88
CA LEU A 63 -13.68 3.85 -5.52
C LEU A 63 -12.78 4.72 -4.64
N VAL A 64 -12.77 6.04 -4.87
CA VAL A 64 -12.08 7.02 -4.00
C VAL A 64 -12.74 7.06 -2.63
N ALA A 65 -14.08 7.13 -2.57
CA ALA A 65 -14.82 7.12 -1.31
C ALA A 65 -14.55 5.86 -0.45
N ARG A 66 -14.29 4.72 -1.12
CA ARG A 66 -13.91 3.46 -0.46
C ARG A 66 -12.40 3.33 -0.20
N SER A 67 -11.62 4.38 -0.45
CA SER A 67 -10.15 4.38 -0.33
C SER A 67 -9.43 3.32 -1.17
N VAL A 68 -10.07 2.82 -2.24
CA VAL A 68 -9.48 1.84 -3.16
C VAL A 68 -8.61 2.55 -4.20
N LEU A 69 -9.11 3.67 -4.74
CA LEU A 69 -8.40 4.47 -5.72
C LEU A 69 -7.93 5.78 -5.06
N PRO A 70 -6.64 6.16 -5.19
CA PRO A 70 -6.17 7.50 -4.85
C PRO A 70 -6.97 8.57 -5.62
N PRO A 71 -7.44 9.65 -4.98
CA PRO A 71 -8.18 10.71 -5.67
C PRO A 71 -7.41 11.30 -6.85
N GLU A 72 -6.08 11.37 -6.73
CA GLU A 72 -5.16 11.91 -7.74
C GLU A 72 -5.09 11.03 -9.01
N CYS A 73 -5.51 9.76 -8.93
CA CYS A 73 -5.52 8.84 -10.07
C CYS A 73 -6.81 8.87 -10.89
N VAL A 74 -7.80 9.68 -10.51
CA VAL A 74 -9.09 9.69 -11.20
C VAL A 74 -8.91 10.29 -12.60
N PRO A 75 -9.29 9.57 -13.67
CA PRO A 75 -9.20 10.08 -15.03
C PRO A 75 -10.00 11.38 -15.21
N GLY A 76 -9.44 12.35 -15.92
CA GLY A 76 -10.12 13.63 -16.20
C GLY A 76 -9.95 14.71 -15.13
N GLN A 77 -9.21 14.45 -14.04
CA GLN A 77 -8.82 15.52 -13.11
C GLN A 77 -7.69 16.38 -13.68
N THR A 78 -7.82 17.70 -13.50
CA THR A 78 -6.82 18.71 -13.90
C THR A 78 -5.47 18.53 -13.22
N ARG A 79 -5.42 17.87 -12.06
CA ARG A 79 -4.20 17.51 -11.32
C ARG A 79 -3.97 15.99 -11.26
N GLY A 80 -4.43 15.27 -12.29
CA GLY A 80 -4.27 13.83 -12.37
C GLY A 80 -2.80 13.41 -12.36
N ILE A 81 -2.44 12.51 -11.46
CA ILE A 81 -1.11 11.89 -11.39
C ILE A 81 -1.22 10.50 -12.03
N ALA A 82 -0.27 10.17 -12.89
CA ALA A 82 -0.18 8.83 -13.45
C ALA A 82 -0.06 7.78 -12.31
N PRO A 83 -0.79 6.65 -12.35
CA PRO A 83 -0.79 5.66 -11.28
C PRO A 83 0.61 5.19 -10.84
N ALA A 84 1.54 5.10 -11.80
CA ALA A 84 2.92 4.70 -11.56
C ALA A 84 3.73 5.68 -10.68
N LEU A 85 3.30 6.95 -10.58
CA LEU A 85 4.03 8.00 -9.87
C LEU A 85 3.45 8.29 -8.47
N VAL A 86 2.23 7.85 -8.19
CA VAL A 86 1.47 8.20 -6.97
C VAL A 86 2.20 7.82 -5.69
N ALA A 87 2.82 6.64 -5.66
CA ALA A 87 3.58 6.21 -4.50
C ALA A 87 4.77 7.14 -4.22
N LYS A 88 5.47 7.57 -5.28
CA LYS A 88 6.62 8.47 -5.17
C LYS A 88 6.18 9.89 -4.77
N THR A 89 5.14 10.43 -5.39
CA THR A 89 4.65 11.78 -5.08
C THR A 89 4.13 11.85 -3.64
N ARG A 90 3.36 10.85 -3.19
CA ARG A 90 2.91 10.77 -1.80
C ARG A 90 4.05 10.58 -0.81
N ALA A 91 5.11 9.84 -1.16
CA ALA A 91 6.29 9.71 -0.31
C ALA A 91 6.98 11.08 -0.13
N VAL A 92 7.17 11.81 -1.22
CA VAL A 92 7.75 13.16 -1.19
C VAL A 92 6.87 14.12 -0.39
N GLU A 93 5.55 14.08 -0.58
CA GLU A 93 4.62 14.94 0.16
C GLU A 93 4.62 14.62 1.66
N ARG A 94 4.67 13.34 2.04
CA ARG A 94 4.80 12.92 3.44
C ARG A 94 6.09 13.45 4.07
N GLU A 95 7.22 13.36 3.38
CA GLU A 95 8.48 13.91 3.89
C GLU A 95 8.43 15.44 4.03
N ARG A 96 7.84 16.15 3.05
CA ARG A 96 7.62 17.60 3.15
C ARG A 96 6.77 17.98 4.37
N ILE A 97 5.71 17.24 4.66
CA ILE A 97 4.86 17.46 5.83
C ILE A 97 5.65 17.20 7.12
N LYS A 98 6.43 16.10 7.18
CA LYS A 98 7.28 15.80 8.34
C LYS A 98 8.31 16.90 8.59
N ASP A 99 8.97 17.39 7.55
CA ASP A 99 9.96 18.46 7.66
C ASP A 99 9.31 19.77 8.13
N GLY A 100 8.12 20.08 7.59
CA GLY A 100 7.32 21.22 8.04
C GLY A 100 6.95 21.13 9.53
N LEU A 101 6.49 19.96 9.96
CA LEU A 101 6.15 19.71 11.36
C LEU A 101 7.38 19.82 12.28
N ARG A 102 8.52 19.26 11.89
CA ARG A 102 9.77 19.39 12.66
C ARG A 102 10.17 20.85 12.84
N LYS A 103 10.12 21.65 11.78
CA LYS A 103 10.40 23.09 11.83
C LYS A 103 9.41 23.82 12.75
N TRP A 104 8.12 23.52 12.65
CA TRP A 104 7.10 24.14 13.49
C TRP A 104 7.27 23.80 14.97
N VAL A 105 7.56 22.53 15.28
CA VAL A 105 7.82 22.10 16.66
C VAL A 105 9.03 22.84 17.24
N GLY A 106 10.16 22.86 16.52
CA GLY A 106 11.38 23.50 17.02
C GLY A 106 11.27 25.03 17.15
N SER A 107 10.50 25.69 16.29
CA SER A 107 10.46 27.17 16.26
C SER A 107 9.31 27.78 17.06
N VAL A 108 8.09 27.24 16.90
CA VAL A 108 6.87 27.82 17.44
C VAL A 108 6.48 27.11 18.73
N TRP A 109 6.48 25.78 18.72
CA TRP A 109 6.05 25.01 19.89
C TRP A 109 7.04 25.13 21.04
N GLU A 110 8.34 24.94 20.80
CA GLU A 110 9.36 25.07 21.85
C GLU A 110 9.41 26.46 22.47
N ARG A 111 9.30 27.53 21.66
CA ARG A 111 9.24 28.91 22.16
C ARG A 111 8.01 29.12 23.03
N ARG A 112 6.82 28.75 22.53
CA ARG A 112 5.56 28.90 23.26
C ARG A 112 5.52 28.05 24.54
N TRP A 113 6.12 26.86 24.50
CA TRP A 113 6.23 25.98 25.66
C TRP A 113 7.18 26.56 26.70
N ARG A 114 8.32 27.12 26.29
CA ARG A 114 9.26 27.79 27.18
C ARG A 114 8.62 29.00 27.84
N GLU A 115 7.90 29.83 27.09
CA GLU A 115 7.13 30.95 27.63
C GLU A 115 6.08 30.48 28.64
N LYS A 116 5.28 29.46 28.30
CA LYS A 116 4.31 28.88 29.26
C LYS A 116 4.96 28.26 30.50
N ALA A 117 6.11 27.60 30.33
CA ALA A 117 6.85 27.02 31.45
C ALA A 117 7.42 28.11 32.36
N GLU A 118 7.91 29.21 31.79
CA GLU A 118 8.34 30.38 32.55
C GLU A 118 7.17 31.08 33.24
N ASP A 119 6.03 31.27 32.57
CA ASP A 119 4.83 31.85 33.18
C ASP A 119 4.32 30.99 34.33
N ARG A 120 4.32 29.67 34.15
CA ARG A 120 3.99 28.73 35.22
C ARG A 120 4.97 28.84 36.39
N ARG A 121 6.28 28.90 36.11
CA ARG A 121 7.30 29.09 37.14
C ARG A 121 7.12 30.42 37.89
N ARG A 122 6.89 31.53 37.17
CA ARG A 122 6.63 32.85 37.76
C ARG A 122 5.37 32.84 38.61
N TRP A 123 4.32 32.14 38.16
CA TRP A 123 3.09 31.96 38.94
C TRP A 123 3.34 31.14 40.20
N GLU A 124 4.06 30.01 40.11
CA GLU A 124 4.44 29.18 41.28
C GLU A 124 5.31 29.94 42.29
N GLU A 125 6.18 30.84 41.81
CA GLU A 125 7.00 31.72 42.65
C GLU A 125 6.15 32.81 43.35
N ARG A 126 5.21 33.44 42.64
CA ARG A 126 4.27 34.44 43.19
C ARG A 126 3.27 33.82 44.18
N SER A 127 2.70 32.67 43.84
CA SER A 127 1.75 31.92 44.68
C SER A 127 2.43 31.18 45.84
N GLY A 128 3.77 31.23 45.94
CA GLY A 128 4.53 30.63 47.04
C GLY A 128 4.64 29.10 47.00
N VAL A 129 3.97 28.44 46.06
CA VAL A 129 3.97 26.98 45.86
C VAL A 129 5.39 26.47 45.65
N GLY A 130 6.23 27.19 44.89
CA GLY A 130 7.63 26.80 44.65
C GLY A 130 8.51 26.84 45.91
N ARG A 131 8.15 27.58 46.96
CA ARG A 131 8.86 27.58 48.25
C ARG A 131 8.41 26.41 49.13
N VAL A 132 7.11 26.19 49.21
CA VAL A 132 6.52 25.05 49.96
C VAL A 132 6.95 23.72 49.35
N TRP A 133 6.97 23.63 48.02
CA TRP A 133 7.40 22.42 47.32
C TRP A 133 8.91 22.16 47.47
N ARG A 134 9.75 23.21 47.49
CA ARG A 134 11.18 23.10 47.82
C ARG A 134 11.41 22.65 49.26
N LEU A 135 10.66 23.18 50.22
CA LEU A 135 10.70 22.71 51.62
C LEU A 135 10.29 21.24 51.72
N ARG A 136 9.19 20.85 51.07
CA ARG A 136 8.73 19.46 51.07
C ARG A 136 9.76 18.50 50.44
N ARG A 137 10.34 18.86 49.28
CA ARG A 137 11.41 18.08 48.63
C ARG A 137 12.70 18.03 49.43
N PHE A 138 13.03 19.10 50.15
CA PHE A 138 14.15 19.14 51.08
C PHE A 138 13.92 18.15 52.23
N TRP A 139 12.77 18.21 52.90
CA TRP A 139 12.43 17.28 53.98
C TRP A 139 12.28 15.82 53.50
N GLU A 140 11.78 15.58 52.29
CA GLU A 140 11.79 14.24 51.67
C GLU A 140 13.22 13.71 51.41
N ARG A 141 14.20 14.57 51.10
CA ARG A 141 15.61 14.17 50.96
C ARG A 141 16.30 13.94 52.29
N VAL A 142 16.01 14.77 53.29
CA VAL A 142 16.50 14.58 54.67
C VAL A 142 15.97 13.25 55.21
N GLY A 143 14.68 12.94 55.00
CA GLY A 143 14.08 11.65 55.38
C GLY A 143 14.64 10.44 54.62
N ARG A 144 15.23 10.63 53.44
CA ARG A 144 15.97 9.60 52.70
C ARG A 144 17.45 9.51 53.07
N GLY A 145 17.95 10.41 53.94
CA GLY A 145 19.36 10.47 54.34
C GLY A 145 20.31 11.01 53.26
N GLU A 146 19.79 11.60 52.17
CA GLU A 146 20.62 12.15 51.10
C GLU A 146 21.31 13.47 51.48
N ILE A 147 20.79 14.17 52.50
CA ILE A 147 21.26 15.48 52.95
C ILE A 147 21.08 15.55 54.47
N GLU A 148 22.12 15.98 55.20
CA GLU A 148 22.00 16.33 56.62
C GLU A 148 21.39 17.72 56.77
N ALA A 149 20.31 17.81 57.55
CA ALA A 149 19.78 19.09 57.98
C ALA A 149 20.73 19.68 59.03
N ARG A 150 21.45 20.74 58.66
CA ARG A 150 22.27 21.53 59.58
C ARG A 150 21.42 22.37 60.51
#